data_AF-A0A418VZQ4-F1
#
_entry.id   AF-A0A418VZQ4-F1
#
_cell.length_a   1.000
_cell.length_b   1.000
_cell.length_c   1.000
_cell.angle_alpha   90.00
_cell.angle_beta   90.00
_cell.angle_gamma   90.00
#
_symmetry.space_group_name_H-M   'P 1'
#
loop_
_entity.id
_entity.type
_entity.pdbx_description
1 polymer ?
#
loop_
_entity_poly.entity_id
_entity_poly.type
_entity_poly.pdbx_seq_one_letter_code
_entity_poly.pdbx_strand_id
1 'polypeptide(L)'
;MTDEEFRDHLDRHGGDLALWPPPLARDGRRHLLRSVRAQAMLDEAAAIELTLRQPEGRPPAGLADRIFEAAFRSDPSAHGFDLESGPDDGGARPRRLM
;
A
#
# COMPACT_ATOMS: atom_id res chain seq x y z
N MET A 1 -9.56 17.20 -10.76
CA MET A 1 -8.42 16.47 -11.31
C MET A 1 -8.62 16.18 -12.79
N THR A 2 -7.52 16.02 -13.50
CA THR A 2 -7.41 15.50 -14.87
C THR A 2 -7.38 13.96 -14.85
N ASP A 3 -7.46 13.32 -16.01
CA ASP A 3 -7.33 11.86 -16.10
C ASP A 3 -5.91 11.37 -15.76
N GLU A 4 -4.87 12.18 -16.04
CA GLU A 4 -3.47 11.86 -15.68
C GLU A 4 -3.29 11.86 -14.16
N GLU A 5 -3.77 12.90 -13.49
CA GLU A 5 -3.73 13.00 -12.03
C GLU A 5 -4.54 11.87 -11.36
N PHE A 6 -5.69 11.52 -11.93
CA PHE A 6 -6.48 10.39 -11.44
C PHE A 6 -5.71 9.07 -11.55
N ARG A 7 -5.04 8.82 -12.69
CA ARG A 7 -4.19 7.65 -12.88
C ARG A 7 -3.05 7.62 -11.86
N ASP A 8 -2.34 8.73 -11.67
CA ASP A 8 -1.23 8.80 -10.70
C ASP A 8 -1.70 8.49 -9.26
N HIS A 9 -2.92 8.89 -8.91
CA HIS A 9 -3.50 8.56 -7.62
C HIS A 9 -3.95 7.09 -7.54
N LEU A 10 -4.50 6.55 -8.63
CA LEU A 10 -4.88 5.14 -8.74
C LEU A 10 -3.65 4.23 -8.59
N ASP A 11 -2.55 4.55 -9.25
CA ASP A 11 -1.31 3.77 -9.17
C ASP A 11 -0.67 3.83 -7.77
N ARG A 12 -0.84 4.96 -7.06
CA ARG A 12 -0.26 5.17 -5.72
C ARG A 12 -1.10 4.61 -4.58
N HIS A 13 -2.42 4.71 -4.67
CA HIS A 13 -3.35 4.40 -3.58
C HIS A 13 -4.25 3.19 -3.85
N GLY A 14 -4.22 2.65 -5.07
CA GLY A 14 -5.05 1.52 -5.49
C GLY A 14 -6.49 1.91 -5.89
N GLY A 15 -7.26 0.92 -6.31
CA GLY A 15 -8.65 1.11 -6.79
C GLY A 15 -9.67 1.48 -5.72
N ASP A 16 -9.33 1.33 -4.43
CA ASP A 16 -10.26 1.65 -3.34
C ASP A 16 -10.13 3.12 -2.90
N LEU A 17 -11.04 3.96 -3.39
CA LEU A 17 -11.11 5.38 -3.03
C LEU A 17 -11.38 5.64 -1.54
N ALA A 18 -11.83 4.64 -0.76
CA ALA A 18 -11.96 4.79 0.69
C ALA A 18 -10.60 4.84 1.40
N LEU A 19 -9.55 4.30 0.79
CA LEU A 19 -8.19 4.29 1.30
C LEU A 19 -7.39 5.53 0.89
N TRP A 20 -7.92 6.34 -0.03
CA TRP A 20 -7.27 7.56 -0.49
C TRP A 20 -7.36 8.65 0.59
N PRO A 21 -6.42 9.61 0.62
CA PRO A 21 -6.53 10.80 1.45
C PRO A 21 -7.88 11.51 1.22
N PRO A 22 -8.60 11.96 2.27
CA PRO A 22 -9.97 12.47 2.13
C PRO A 22 -10.21 13.53 1.05
N PRO A 23 -9.36 14.56 0.86
CA PRO A 23 -9.57 15.53 -0.22
C PRO A 23 -9.43 14.88 -1.62
N LEU A 24 -8.47 13.96 -1.78
CA LEU A 24 -8.24 13.24 -3.03
C LEU A 24 -9.40 12.28 -3.33
N ALA A 25 -9.90 11.56 -2.33
CA ALA A 25 -11.07 10.68 -2.47
C ALA A 25 -12.30 11.46 -2.96
N ARG A 26 -12.54 12.66 -2.41
CA ARG A 26 -13.66 13.52 -2.84
C ARG A 26 -13.50 13.97 -4.29
N ASP A 27 -12.30 14.38 -4.68
CA ASP A 27 -12.04 14.86 -6.03
C ASP A 27 -12.07 13.71 -7.05
N GLY A 28 -11.59 12.52 -6.68
CA GLY A 28 -11.66 11.30 -7.49
C GLY A 28 -13.10 10.88 -7.73
N ARG A 29 -13.94 10.81 -6.68
CA ARG A 29 -15.39 10.53 -6.83
C ARG A 29 -16.08 11.54 -7.75
N ARG A 30 -15.77 12.84 -7.60
CA ARG A 30 -16.33 13.88 -8.48
C ARG A 30 -15.88 13.71 -9.93
N HIS A 31 -14.65 13.24 -10.15
CA HIS A 31 -14.12 13.00 -11.49
C HIS A 31 -14.73 11.77 -12.15
N LEU A 32 -14.91 10.67 -11.40
CA LEU A 32 -15.59 9.46 -11.87
C LEU A 32 -17.01 9.73 -12.37
N LEU A 33 -17.76 10.62 -11.70
CA LEU A 33 -19.12 10.98 -12.11
C LEU A 33 -19.22 11.64 -13.49
N ARG A 34 -18.11 12.14 -14.05
CA ARG A 34 -18.08 12.93 -15.28
C ARG A 34 -17.10 12.43 -16.35
N SER A 35 -16.23 11.47 -16.04
CA SER A 35 -15.21 10.95 -16.96
C SER A 35 -15.38 9.45 -17.16
N VAL A 36 -15.87 9.08 -18.34
CA VAL A 36 -15.94 7.68 -18.79
C VAL A 36 -14.53 7.06 -18.83
N ARG A 37 -13.52 7.86 -19.18
CA ARG A 37 -12.13 7.41 -19.21
C ARG A 37 -11.62 7.05 -17.81
N ALA A 38 -11.94 7.85 -16.80
CA ALA A 38 -11.58 7.55 -15.42
C ALA A 38 -12.29 6.30 -14.91
N GLN A 39 -13.56 6.08 -15.30
CA GLN A 39 -14.27 4.85 -14.98
C GLN A 39 -13.58 3.62 -15.60
N ALA A 40 -13.18 3.70 -16.87
CA ALA A 40 -12.47 2.61 -17.55
C ALA A 40 -11.13 2.28 -16.87
N MET A 41 -10.38 3.29 -16.42
CA MET A 41 -9.14 3.08 -15.65
C MET A 41 -9.40 2.34 -14.33
N LEU A 42 -10.47 2.71 -13.61
CA LEU A 42 -10.83 2.05 -12.36
C LEU A 42 -11.27 0.60 -12.58
N ASP A 43 -12.05 0.35 -13.62
CA ASP A 43 -12.52 -0.99 -13.99
C ASP A 43 -11.33 -1.90 -14.37
N GLU A 44 -10.35 -1.38 -15.10
CA GLU A 44 -9.11 -2.08 -15.45
C GLU A 44 -8.31 -2.46 -14.20
N ALA A 45 -8.09 -1.51 -13.29
CA ALA A 45 -7.40 -1.77 -12.03
C ALA A 45 -8.13 -2.84 -11.20
N ALA A 46 -9.46 -2.78 -11.12
CA ALA A 46 -10.26 -3.78 -10.43
C ALA A 46 -10.17 -5.17 -11.07
N ALA A 47 -10.14 -5.25 -12.40
CA ALA A 47 -9.99 -6.52 -13.13
C ALA A 47 -8.62 -7.18 -12.89
N ILE A 48 -7.56 -6.37 -12.85
CA ILE A 48 -6.20 -6.84 -12.52
C ILE A 48 -6.17 -7.36 -11.09
N GLU A 49 -6.68 -6.59 -10.12
CA GLU A 49 -6.72 -7.02 -8.71
C GLU A 49 -7.50 -8.34 -8.54
N LEU A 50 -8.65 -8.47 -9.22
CA LEU A 50 -9.45 -9.69 -9.16
C LEU A 50 -8.67 -10.89 -9.70
N THR A 51 -7.96 -10.70 -10.81
CA THR A 51 -7.11 -11.74 -11.42
C THR A 51 -6.00 -12.18 -10.46
N LEU A 52 -5.31 -11.24 -9.83
CA LEU A 52 -4.23 -11.52 -8.87
C LEU A 52 -4.72 -12.17 -7.58
N ARG A 53 -5.94 -11.85 -7.14
CA ARG A 53 -6.54 -12.42 -5.93
C ARG A 53 -7.04 -13.83 -6.10
N GLN A 54 -7.18 -14.34 -7.34
CA GLN A 54 -7.62 -15.71 -7.53
C GLN A 54 -6.54 -16.66 -7.01
N PRO A 55 -6.81 -17.45 -5.96
CA PRO A 55 -5.82 -18.38 -5.45
C PRO A 55 -5.60 -19.46 -6.51
N GLU A 56 -4.37 -19.53 -7.02
CA GLU A 56 -3.93 -20.55 -7.96
C GLU A 56 -3.78 -21.89 -7.20
N GLY A 57 -4.91 -22.50 -6.85
CA GLY A 57 -4.99 -23.78 -6.16
C GLY A 57 -4.67 -23.75 -4.67
N ARG A 58 -4.80 -24.93 -4.05
CA ARG A 58 -4.43 -25.15 -2.65
C ARG A 58 -2.89 -25.22 -2.56
N PRO A 59 -2.25 -24.50 -1.62
CA PRO A 59 -0.81 -24.64 -1.41
C PRO A 59 -0.45 -26.10 -1.08
N PRO A 60 0.74 -26.58 -1.49
CA PRO A 60 1.16 -27.94 -1.20
C PRO A 60 1.14 -28.22 0.31
N ALA A 61 0.73 -29.44 0.68
CA ALA A 61 0.71 -29.86 2.07
C ALA A 61 2.08 -29.63 2.76
N GLY A 62 2.06 -29.17 4.01
CA GLY A 62 3.27 -28.87 4.78
C GLY A 62 4.07 -27.67 4.28
N LEU A 63 3.51 -26.81 3.41
CA LEU A 63 4.18 -25.55 3.03
C LEU A 63 4.38 -24.62 4.23
N ALA A 64 3.37 -24.50 5.10
CA ALA A 64 3.46 -23.68 6.30
C ALA A 64 4.62 -24.14 7.21
N ASP A 65 4.70 -25.45 7.48
CA ASP A 65 5.79 -26.03 8.28
C ASP A 65 7.16 -25.76 7.67
N ARG A 66 7.29 -25.92 6.34
CA ARG A 66 8.55 -25.62 5.64
C ARG A 66 8.94 -24.14 5.70
N ILE A 67 7.97 -23.23 5.65
CA ILE A 67 8.21 -21.78 5.79
C ILE A 67 8.69 -21.48 7.21
N PHE A 68 8.01 -21.99 8.24
CA PHE A 68 8.42 -21.79 9.63
C PHE A 68 9.83 -22.33 9.89
N GLU A 69 10.08 -23.57 9.49
CA GLU A 69 11.39 -24.20 9.59
C GLU A 69 12.50 -23.37 8.91
N ALA A 70 12.25 -22.82 7.72
CA ALA A 70 13.21 -21.97 7.01
C ALA A 70 13.42 -20.62 7.71
N ALA A 71 12.36 -20.00 8.21
CA ALA A 71 12.43 -18.71 8.90
C ALA A 71 13.23 -18.81 10.21
N PHE A 72 13.09 -19.90 10.96
CA PHE A 72 13.79 -20.10 12.24
C PHE A 72 15.21 -20.67 12.10
N ARG A 73 15.59 -21.21 10.93
CA ARG A 73 16.97 -21.63 10.64
C ARG A 73 17.84 -20.56 10.00
N SER A 74 17.25 -19.49 9.49
CA SER A 74 17.97 -18.39 8.88
C SER A 74 18.44 -17.40 9.95
N ASP A 75 19.66 -16.88 9.82
CA ASP A 75 20.08 -15.73 10.62
C ASP A 75 19.10 -14.56 10.37
N PRO A 76 18.68 -13.83 11.43
CA PRO A 76 17.88 -12.64 11.23
C PRO A 76 18.58 -11.71 10.25
N SER A 77 17.83 -11.19 9.27
CA SER A 77 18.37 -10.24 8.31
C SER A 77 19.11 -9.11 9.03
N ALA A 78 20.40 -8.93 8.73
CA ALA A 78 21.21 -7.84 9.29
C ALA A 78 20.65 -6.46 8.91
N HIS A 79 19.84 -6.39 7.85
CA HIS A 79 18.93 -5.28 7.62
C HIS A 79 17.68 -5.48 8.46
N GLY A 80 17.69 -4.89 9.64
CA GLY A 80 16.46 -4.53 10.33
C GLY A 80 15.59 -3.69 9.38
N PHE A 81 14.28 -3.73 9.57
CA PHE A 81 13.41 -2.73 8.97
C PHE A 81 13.86 -1.37 9.52
N ASP A 82 14.68 -0.64 8.76
CA ASP A 82 14.91 0.78 8.95
C ASP A 82 13.55 1.45 8.77
N LEU A 83 12.79 1.50 9.86
CA LEU A 83 11.79 2.53 10.06
C LEU A 83 12.59 3.81 10.13
N GLU A 84 12.84 4.41 8.96
CA GLU A 84 13.36 5.76 8.82
C GLU A 84 12.50 6.65 9.74
N SER A 85 13.01 6.86 10.95
CA SER A 85 12.48 7.85 11.87
C SER A 85 12.76 9.16 11.18
N GLY A 86 11.70 9.75 10.61
CA GLY A 86 11.74 11.10 10.08
C GLY A 86 12.40 12.04 11.10
N PRO A 87 13.06 13.11 10.64
CA PRO A 87 13.93 13.92 11.47
C PRO A 87 13.21 14.35 12.75
N ASP A 88 13.86 14.01 13.88
CA ASP A 88 13.60 14.51 15.22
C ASP A 88 13.65 16.04 15.17
N ASP A 89 12.50 16.67 14.92
CA ASP A 89 12.33 18.11 15.08
C ASP A 89 12.26 18.42 16.58
N GLY A 90 13.43 18.66 17.16
CA GLY A 90 13.66 19.76 18.09
C GLY A 90 12.74 19.83 19.32
N GLY A 91 12.73 18.81 20.17
CA GLY A 91 12.02 18.83 21.45
C GLY A 91 12.96 18.87 22.66
N ALA A 92 13.47 20.05 23.00
CA ALA A 92 14.36 20.32 24.15
C ALA A 92 13.97 19.57 25.45
N ARG A 93 14.95 18.90 26.09
CA ARG A 93 14.85 18.47 27.49
C ARG A 93 15.91 19.16 28.36
N PRO A 94 15.53 19.68 29.55
CA PRO A 94 16.39 20.51 30.36
C PRO A 94 17.51 19.72 31.04
N ARG A 95 18.70 20.31 31.08
CA ARG A 95 19.89 19.80 31.79
C ARG A 95 19.60 19.81 33.29
N ARG A 96 19.61 18.63 33.93
CA ARG A 96 19.78 18.54 35.40
C ARG A 96 21.25 18.85 35.70
N LEU A 97 21.52 19.97 36.35
CA LEU A 97 22.80 20.20 37.04
C LEU A 97 22.82 19.38 38.34
N MET A 98 23.98 18.80 38.64
CA MET A 98 24.37 18.42 40.00
C MET A 98 24.65 19.64 40.85
#